data_AF-D9VM24-F1
#
_entry.id   AF-D9VM24-F1
#
_cell.length_a   1.000
_cell.length_b   1.000
_cell.length_c   1.000
_cell.angle_alpha   90.00
_cell.angle_beta   90.00
_cell.angle_gamma   90.00
#
_symmetry.space_group_name_H-M   'P 1'
#
loop_
_entity.id
_entity.type
_entity.pdbx_description
1 polymer ?
#
loop_
_entity_poly.entity_id
_entity_poly.type
_entity_poly.pdbx_seq_one_letter_code
_entity_poly.pdbx_strand_id
1 'polypeptide(L)'
;MATTRQGARGAEWGPSTRSWKATVQEQVPDERIVWTTDGPKGTTRGCVSFHEVAPSLTRILLVVEYYPSGLFERTGNLWRAQGRRMRLDLKNFDRFVTLATEEPEGWRGEIQDGEVVVTHEEALEDEAAEGEPEDDEEYEEDGEAPRPRRRRR
;
A
#
# COMPACT_ATOMS: atom_id res chain seq x y z
N MET A 1 -11.67 0.76 -18.90
CA MET A 1 -12.75 0.60 -17.90
C MET A 1 -12.13 0.00 -16.65
N ALA A 2 -11.76 0.84 -15.68
CA ALA A 2 -11.07 0.39 -14.48
C ALA A 2 -12.02 -0.42 -13.61
N THR A 3 -11.65 -1.68 -13.34
CA THR A 3 -12.42 -2.59 -12.50
C THR A 3 -12.22 -2.19 -11.04
N THR A 4 -13.27 -1.67 -10.40
CA THR A 4 -13.39 -1.73 -8.93
C THR A 4 -13.06 -3.17 -8.51
N ARG A 5 -11.91 -3.40 -7.87
CA ARG A 5 -11.55 -4.74 -7.38
C ARG A 5 -12.49 -5.12 -6.24
N GLN A 6 -13.63 -5.70 -6.59
CA GLN A 6 -14.55 -6.35 -5.69
C GLN A 6 -13.91 -7.67 -5.25
N GLY A 7 -13.01 -7.59 -4.26
CA GLY A 7 -12.33 -8.75 -3.69
C GLY A 7 -13.29 -9.60 -2.86
N ALA A 8 -14.05 -10.48 -3.50
CA ALA A 8 -14.74 -11.58 -2.82
C ALA A 8 -13.75 -12.74 -2.63
N ARG A 9 -12.96 -12.74 -1.56
CA ARG A 9 -12.22 -13.95 -1.16
C ARG A 9 -13.10 -14.80 -0.26
N GLY A 10 -13.82 -15.76 -0.84
CA GLY A 10 -14.41 -16.84 -0.05
C GLY A 10 -13.28 -17.79 0.39
N ALA A 11 -13.02 -17.88 1.70
CA ALA A 11 -12.18 -18.95 2.22
C ALA A 11 -13.07 -20.19 2.49
N GLU A 12 -12.85 -21.26 1.73
CA GLU A 12 -13.50 -22.55 1.93
C GLU A 12 -12.79 -23.35 3.03
N TRP A 13 -13.49 -23.63 4.13
CA TRP A 13 -13.03 -24.56 5.17
C TRP A 13 -14.27 -25.34 5.64
N GLY A 14 -14.54 -26.50 5.04
CA GLY A 14 -15.67 -27.38 5.40
C GLY A 14 -17.06 -26.85 5.00
N PRO A 15 -18.18 -27.38 5.57
CA PRO A 15 -19.54 -27.12 5.10
C PRO A 15 -20.07 -25.70 5.38
N SER A 16 -19.22 -24.74 5.72
CA SER A 16 -19.59 -23.34 5.93
C SER A 16 -18.92 -22.43 4.90
N THR A 17 -19.68 -21.99 3.89
CA THR A 17 -19.30 -20.87 3.03
C THR A 17 -19.54 -19.56 3.80
N ARG A 18 -18.47 -18.85 4.14
CA ARG A 18 -18.56 -17.46 4.61
C ARG A 18 -18.11 -16.57 3.47
N SER A 19 -19.05 -15.84 2.89
CA SER A 19 -18.75 -14.76 1.96
C SER A 19 -18.71 -13.43 2.72
N TRP A 20 -17.77 -12.58 2.36
CA TRP A 20 -17.76 -11.17 2.72
C TRP A 20 -17.39 -10.38 1.47
N LYS A 21 -17.94 -9.17 1.35
CA LYS A 21 -17.56 -8.20 0.32
C LYS A 21 -16.72 -7.14 1.00
N ALA A 22 -15.54 -6.85 0.45
CA ALA A 22 -14.73 -5.71 0.85
C ALA A 22 -14.76 -4.65 -0.27
N THR A 23 -14.83 -3.38 0.11
CA THR A 23 -14.80 -2.24 -0.79
C THR A 23 -13.80 -1.23 -0.26
N VAL A 24 -12.81 -0.88 -1.08
CA VAL A 24 -11.89 0.24 -0.81
C VAL A 24 -12.68 1.52 -1.04
N GLN A 25 -12.73 2.38 -0.02
CA GLN A 25 -13.39 3.68 -0.07
C GLN A 25 -12.40 4.77 -0.44
N GLU A 26 -11.17 4.65 0.04
CA GLU A 26 -10.10 5.60 -0.24
C GLU A 26 -8.78 4.84 -0.35
N GLN A 27 -7.95 5.22 -1.31
CA GLN A 27 -6.56 4.82 -1.38
C GLN A 27 -5.74 6.01 -1.83
N VAL A 28 -4.72 6.32 -1.04
CA VAL A 28 -3.59 7.17 -1.42
C VAL A 28 -2.34 6.29 -1.31
N PRO A 29 -1.63 6.03 -2.42
CA PRO A 29 -0.41 5.21 -2.42
C PRO A 29 0.56 5.66 -1.33
N ASP A 30 1.21 4.69 -0.68
CA ASP A 30 2.21 4.91 0.38
C ASP A 30 1.76 5.72 1.62
N GLU A 31 0.49 6.16 1.67
CA GLU A 31 -0.06 6.93 2.78
C GLU A 31 -1.17 6.19 3.52
N ARG A 32 -2.25 5.78 2.83
CA ARG A 32 -3.44 5.24 3.49
C ARG A 32 -4.35 4.43 2.58
N ILE A 33 -4.98 3.41 3.16
CA ILE A 33 -6.11 2.68 2.56
C ILE A 33 -7.26 2.64 3.57
N VAL A 34 -8.44 3.10 3.16
CA VAL A 34 -9.70 3.02 3.91
C VAL A 34 -10.63 2.04 3.22
N TRP A 35 -11.25 1.16 3.99
CA TRP A 35 -12.18 0.18 3.43
C TRP A 35 -13.39 -0.08 4.33
N THR A 36 -14.43 -0.63 3.71
CA THR A 36 -15.56 -1.25 4.38
C THR A 36 -15.63 -2.73 4.01
N THR A 37 -16.13 -3.55 4.93
CA THR A 37 -16.50 -4.93 4.64
C THR A 37 -17.91 -5.21 5.11
N ASP A 38 -18.66 -5.94 4.31
CA ASP A 38 -20.01 -6.40 4.61
C ASP A 38 -20.06 -7.93 4.58
N GLY A 39 -20.66 -8.53 5.60
CA GLY A 39 -20.86 -9.97 5.65
C GLY A 39 -21.96 -10.42 6.61
N PRO A 40 -22.32 -11.72 6.61
CA PRO A 40 -23.44 -12.26 7.38
C PRO A 40 -23.35 -12.09 8.90
N LYS A 41 -22.17 -11.73 9.43
CA LYS A 41 -21.89 -11.60 10.87
C LYS A 41 -21.62 -10.16 11.31
N GLY A 42 -21.73 -9.19 10.40
CA GLY A 42 -21.54 -7.79 10.71
C GLY A 42 -20.73 -7.08 9.64
N THR A 43 -20.62 -5.77 9.83
CA THR A 43 -19.84 -4.90 8.98
C THR A 43 -18.59 -4.44 9.71
N THR A 44 -17.56 -4.10 8.95
CA THR A 44 -16.30 -3.56 9.48
C THR A 44 -15.93 -2.34 8.67
N ARG A 45 -15.44 -1.31 9.33
CA ARG A 45 -14.74 -0.19 8.67
C ARG A 45 -13.30 -0.19 9.16
N GLY A 46 -12.36 -0.10 8.24
CA GLY A 46 -10.94 -0.10 8.57
C GLY A 46 -10.17 1.00 7.87
N CYS A 47 -9.06 1.38 8.48
CA CYS A 47 -8.06 2.28 7.93
C CYS A 47 -6.69 1.71 8.27
N VAL A 48 -5.84 1.56 7.26
CA VAL A 48 -4.41 1.33 7.44
C VAL A 48 -3.68 2.54 6.91
N SER A 49 -2.72 3.06 7.66
CA SER A 49 -1.87 4.18 7.25
C SER A 49 -0.40 3.88 7.48
N PHE A 50 0.43 4.46 6.62
CA PHE A 50 1.86 4.26 6.56
C PHE A 50 2.54 5.60 6.84
N HIS A 51 3.55 5.59 7.69
CA HIS A 51 4.22 6.79 8.16
C HIS A 51 5.71 6.54 8.14
N GLU A 52 6.46 7.29 7.36
CA GLU A 52 7.92 7.23 7.41
C GLU A 52 8.41 7.70 8.78
N VAL A 53 9.30 6.91 9.39
CA VAL A 53 9.97 7.26 10.65
C VAL A 53 11.48 7.44 10.43
N ALA A 54 12.04 6.74 9.44
CA ALA A 54 13.38 6.89 8.91
C ALA A 54 13.42 6.28 7.49
N PRO A 55 14.50 6.48 6.70
CA PRO A 55 14.56 6.03 5.29
C PRO A 55 14.30 4.53 5.05
N SER A 56 14.51 3.69 6.06
CA SER A 56 14.24 2.23 6.01
C SER A 56 13.32 1.75 7.14
N LEU A 57 12.53 2.65 7.72
CA LEU A 57 11.63 2.34 8.83
C LEU A 57 10.27 3.02 8.65
N THR A 58 9.25 2.21 8.40
CA THR A 58 7.86 2.66 8.26
C THR A 58 7.03 2.20 9.44
N ARG A 59 6.27 3.11 10.03
CA ARG A 59 5.25 2.79 11.03
C ARG A 59 3.91 2.55 10.35
N ILE A 60 3.33 1.38 10.59
CA ILE A 60 2.00 1.01 10.10
C ILE A 60 0.99 1.14 11.24
N LEU A 61 -0.07 1.92 11.04
CA LEU A 61 -1.18 2.03 11.98
C LEU A 61 -2.44 1.43 11.36
N LEU A 62 -3.03 0.46 12.07
CA LEU A 62 -4.29 -0.19 11.71
C LEU A 62 -5.37 0.20 12.72
N VAL A 63 -6.43 0.85 12.25
CA VAL A 63 -7.63 1.18 13.02
C VAL A 63 -8.81 0.46 12.40
N VAL A 64 -9.60 -0.23 13.23
CA VAL A 64 -10.75 -1.01 12.75
C VAL A 64 -11.94 -0.84 13.70
N GLU A 65 -13.09 -0.53 13.14
CA GLU A 65 -14.39 -0.48 13.79
C GLU A 65 -15.24 -1.66 13.33
N TYR A 66 -15.85 -2.38 14.26
CA TYR A 66 -16.65 -3.56 13.96
C TYR A 66 -18.09 -3.40 14.49
N TYR A 67 -19.05 -3.59 13.59
CA TYR A 67 -20.48 -3.50 13.86
C TYR A 67 -21.11 -4.88 13.67
N PRO A 68 -21.28 -5.68 14.75
CA PRO A 68 -21.88 -7.01 14.64
C PRO A 68 -23.36 -6.92 14.24
N SER A 69 -23.82 -7.88 13.44
CA SER A 69 -25.24 -8.06 13.11
C SER A 69 -25.86 -9.21 13.92
N GLY A 70 -27.09 -9.02 14.43
CA GLY A 70 -27.88 -10.02 15.17
C GLY A 70 -27.84 -9.90 16.71
N LEU A 71 -28.48 -10.85 17.41
CA LEU A 71 -28.49 -10.94 18.87
C LEU A 71 -27.08 -11.33 19.38
N PHE A 72 -26.20 -10.35 19.52
CA PHE A 72 -24.88 -10.56 20.07
C PHE A 72 -24.93 -10.39 21.59
N GLU A 73 -25.25 -11.48 22.30
CA GLU A 73 -25.23 -11.52 23.75
C GLU A 73 -23.79 -11.29 24.28
N ARG A 74 -23.57 -10.10 24.86
CA ARG A 74 -22.68 -9.84 26.02
C ARG A 74 -21.26 -10.40 26.05
N THR A 75 -20.63 -10.78 24.93
CA THR A 75 -19.31 -11.43 25.01
C THR A 75 -18.20 -10.50 24.54
N GLY A 76 -17.73 -9.62 25.43
CA GLY A 76 -16.53 -8.79 25.22
C GLY A 76 -15.25 -9.58 24.87
N ASN A 77 -15.26 -10.91 25.03
CA ASN A 77 -14.20 -11.80 24.54
C ASN A 77 -14.07 -11.81 23.01
N LEU A 78 -15.14 -11.57 22.24
CA LEU A 78 -15.01 -11.57 20.78
C LEU A 78 -14.08 -10.45 20.31
N TRP A 79 -14.24 -9.25 20.86
CA TRP A 79 -13.37 -8.10 20.55
C TRP A 79 -11.89 -8.41 20.87
N ARG A 80 -11.62 -9.02 22.03
CA ARG A 80 -10.26 -9.46 22.40
C ARG A 80 -9.70 -10.50 21.42
N ALA A 81 -10.53 -11.42 20.95
CA ALA A 81 -10.11 -12.44 19.98
C ALA A 81 -9.79 -11.84 18.61
N GLN A 82 -10.62 -10.92 18.10
CA GLN A 82 -10.38 -10.22 16.84
C GLN A 82 -9.12 -9.34 16.90
N GLY A 83 -8.95 -8.56 17.97
CA GLY A 83 -7.74 -7.75 18.16
C GLY A 83 -6.45 -8.57 18.25
N ARG A 84 -6.49 -9.76 18.86
CA ARG A 84 -5.33 -10.69 18.85
C ARG A 84 -5.02 -11.20 17.46
N ARG A 85 -6.05 -11.51 16.66
CA ARG A 85 -5.90 -11.99 15.29
C ARG A 85 -5.26 -10.92 14.40
N MET A 86 -5.79 -9.68 14.42
CA MET A 86 -5.23 -8.57 13.65
C MET A 86 -3.77 -8.30 14.00
N ARG A 87 -3.41 -8.41 15.29
CA ARG A 87 -2.01 -8.26 15.72
C ARG A 87 -1.11 -9.38 15.19
N LEU A 88 -1.61 -10.60 15.12
CA LEU A 88 -0.88 -11.71 14.52
C LEU A 88 -0.72 -11.49 13.01
N ASP A 89 -1.77 -11.01 12.34
CA ASP A 89 -1.73 -10.69 10.91
C ASP A 89 -0.68 -9.62 10.60
N LEU A 90 -0.60 -8.55 11.41
CA LEU A 90 0.45 -7.53 11.28
C LEU A 90 1.86 -8.09 11.52
N LYS A 91 2.05 -9.00 12.48
CA LYS A 91 3.35 -9.66 12.69
C LYS A 91 3.75 -10.56 11.52
N ASN A 92 2.78 -11.24 10.92
CA ASN A 92 3.03 -12.07 9.75
C ASN A 92 3.34 -11.21 8.52
N PHE A 93 2.66 -10.07 8.37
CA PHE A 93 2.94 -9.09 7.33
C PHE A 93 4.35 -8.52 7.46
N ASP A 94 4.73 -8.05 8.65
CA ASP A 94 6.09 -7.55 8.96
C ASP A 94 7.17 -8.57 8.58
N ARG A 95 6.97 -9.84 8.97
CA ARG A 95 7.85 -10.93 8.58
C ARG A 95 7.89 -11.15 7.06
N PHE A 96 6.74 -11.05 6.39
CA PHE A 96 6.65 -11.24 4.94
C PHE A 96 7.43 -10.15 4.20
N VAL A 97 7.21 -8.88 4.51
CA VAL A 97 7.89 -7.77 3.81
C VAL A 97 9.37 -7.69 4.13
N THR A 98 9.77 -7.98 5.37
CA THR A 98 11.19 -7.91 5.79
C THR A 98 12.03 -9.04 5.20
N LEU A 99 11.42 -10.19 4.90
CA LEU A 99 12.11 -11.36 4.33
C LEU A 99 11.87 -11.52 2.83
N ALA A 100 11.08 -10.65 2.20
CA ALA A 100 10.88 -10.66 0.76
C ALA A 100 12.19 -10.33 0.06
N THR A 101 12.56 -11.13 -0.95
CA THR A 101 13.76 -10.90 -1.76
C THR A 101 13.47 -10.11 -3.03
N GLU A 102 12.20 -10.00 -3.39
CA GLU A 102 11.69 -9.30 -4.57
C GLU A 102 10.83 -8.12 -4.11
N GLU A 103 10.83 -7.06 -4.90
CA GLU A 103 10.01 -5.89 -4.64
C GLU A 103 8.52 -6.24 -4.80
N PRO A 104 7.65 -5.85 -3.85
CA PRO A 104 6.25 -6.21 -3.92
C PRO A 104 5.55 -5.45 -5.06
N GLU A 105 4.93 -6.19 -5.98
CA GLU A 105 4.06 -5.61 -7.00
C GLU A 105 2.80 -5.01 -6.34
N GLY A 106 2.53 -3.74 -6.62
CA GLY A 106 1.44 -2.97 -6.00
C GLY A 106 0.71 -2.08 -6.99
N TRP A 107 -0.60 -1.92 -6.79
CA TRP A 107 -1.42 -0.99 -7.57
C TRP A 107 -1.24 0.44 -7.04
N ARG A 108 -0.76 1.35 -7.88
CA ARG A 108 -0.35 2.72 -7.53
C ARG A 108 -1.39 3.81 -7.77
N GLY A 109 -2.62 3.45 -8.18
CA GLY A 109 -3.65 4.46 -8.41
C GLY A 109 -4.24 5.05 -7.12
N GLU A 110 -5.02 6.11 -7.29
CA GLU A 110 -5.76 6.76 -6.22
C GLU A 110 -7.26 6.44 -6.30
N ILE A 111 -7.87 6.25 -5.12
CA ILE A 111 -9.31 6.04 -4.98
C ILE A 111 -9.86 7.09 -4.03
N GLN A 112 -10.96 7.73 -4.40
CA GLN A 112 -11.72 8.63 -3.56
C GLN A 112 -13.20 8.30 -3.67
N ASP A 113 -13.90 8.24 -2.53
CA ASP A 113 -15.32 7.87 -2.44
C ASP A 113 -15.68 6.54 -3.17
N GLY A 114 -14.73 5.60 -3.19
CA GLY A 114 -14.88 4.29 -3.84
C GLY A 114 -14.66 4.27 -5.35
N GLU A 115 -14.34 5.42 -5.96
CA GLU A 115 -14.09 5.58 -7.39
C GLU A 115 -12.60 5.81 -7.66
N VAL A 116 -12.10 5.27 -8.77
CA VAL A 116 -10.71 5.48 -9.20
C VAL A 116 -10.59 6.89 -9.78
N VAL A 117 -9.75 7.72 -9.16
CA VAL A 117 -9.51 9.11 -9.60
C VAL A 117 -8.18 9.28 -10.33
N VAL A 118 -7.19 8.42 -10.02
CA VAL A 118 -5.94 8.28 -10.77
C VAL A 118 -5.73 6.80 -11.04
N THR A 119 -5.48 6.43 -12.29
CA THR A 119 -5.22 5.03 -12.64
C THR A 119 -3.79 4.62 -12.31
N HIS A 120 -3.53 3.31 -12.29
CA HIS A 120 -2.18 2.83 -12.02
C HIS A 120 -1.19 3.18 -13.12
N GLU A 121 -1.62 3.19 -14.38
CA GLU A 121 -0.77 3.55 -15.51
C GLU A 121 -0.37 5.02 -15.44
N GLU A 122 -1.35 5.92 -15.24
CA GLU A 122 -1.11 7.35 -15.04
C GLU A 122 -0.18 7.61 -13.84
N ALA A 123 -0.42 6.97 -12.69
CA ALA A 123 0.43 7.13 -11.52
C ALA A 123 1.88 6.67 -11.76
N LEU A 124 2.10 5.59 -12.51
CA LEU A 124 3.45 5.13 -12.86
C LEU A 124 4.17 6.07 -13.82
N GLU A 125 3.43 6.67 -14.77
CA GLU A 125 3.99 7.67 -15.70
C GLU A 125 4.43 8.93 -14.94
N ASP A 126 3.61 9.41 -14.01
CA ASP A 126 3.93 10.57 -13.17
C ASP A 126 5.14 10.30 -12.26
N GLU A 127 5.18 9.14 -11.57
CA GLU A 127 6.32 8.74 -10.72
C GLU A 127 7.63 8.62 -11.53
N ALA A 128 7.56 8.12 -12.76
CA ALA A 128 8.73 8.00 -13.63
C ALA A 128 9.26 9.37 -14.06
N ALA A 129 8.37 10.33 -14.36
CA ALA A 129 8.74 11.69 -14.73
C ALA A 129 9.34 12.49 -13.55
N GLU A 130 8.87 12.25 -12.33
CA GLU A 130 9.42 12.87 -11.11
C GLU A 130 10.74 12.22 -10.66
N GLY A 131 10.98 10.96 -11.04
CA GLY A 131 12.18 10.20 -10.72
C GLY A 131 13.37 10.41 -11.65
N GLU A 132 13.21 11.14 -12.76
CA GLU A 132 14.34 11.55 -13.59
C GLU A 132 15.16 12.62 -12.86
N PRO A 133 16.44 12.36 -12.48
CA PRO A 133 17.30 13.46 -12.09
C PRO A 133 17.39 14.44 -13.27
N GLU A 134 17.24 15.75 -13.01
CA GLU A 134 17.73 16.77 -13.92
C GLU A 134 19.21 16.43 -14.18
N ASP A 135 19.47 15.85 -15.34
CA ASP A 135 20.82 15.67 -15.86
C ASP A 135 21.33 17.09 -16.12
N ASP A 136 22.04 17.66 -15.14
CA ASP A 136 22.88 18.84 -15.30
C ASP A 136 24.01 18.47 -16.29
N GLU A 137 23.65 18.33 -17.57
CA GLU A 137 24.58 18.30 -18.69
C GLU A 137 25.06 19.74 -18.98
N GLU A 138 25.83 20.33 -18.05
CA GLU A 138 26.72 21.44 -18.43
C GLU A 138 28.01 20.83 -19.03
N TYR A 139 27.90 20.37 -20.28
CA TYR A 139 29.09 20.23 -21.14
C TYR A 139 29.46 21.62 -21.68
N GLU A 140 30.18 22.43 -20.90
CA GLU A 140 31.00 23.48 -21.52
C GLU A 140 32.23 22.82 -22.18
N GLU A 141 32.03 22.46 -23.44
CA GLU A 141 33.08 22.15 -24.41
C GLU A 141 33.90 23.41 -24.70
N ASP A 142 34.85 23.76 -23.83
CA ASP A 142 35.93 24.68 -24.20
C ASP A 142 37.16 23.87 -24.61
N GLY A 143 37.19 23.58 -25.91
CA GLY A 143 38.39 23.16 -26.61
C GLY A 143 39.48 24.22 -26.53
N GLU A 144 40.69 23.80 -26.19
CA GLU A 144 41.87 23.97 -27.05
C GLU A 144 43.11 23.47 -26.29
N ALA A 145 43.67 22.35 -26.75
CA ALA A 145 44.97 21.88 -26.28
C ALA A 145 46.08 22.43 -27.17
N PRO A 146 47.01 23.28 -26.70
CA PRO A 146 48.24 23.50 -27.42
C PRO A 146 49.25 22.43 -27.03
N ARG A 147 49.56 21.51 -27.97
CA ARG A 147 50.78 20.69 -27.91
C ARG A 147 52.04 21.57 -28.17
N PRO A 148 53.27 21.03 -28.04
CA PRO A 148 54.15 21.18 -26.88
C PRO A 148 55.38 22.06 -27.21
N ARG A 149 56.07 22.63 -26.21
CA ARG A 149 57.41 23.24 -26.43
C ARG A 149 58.46 22.90 -25.37
N ARG A 150 59.36 22.01 -25.81
CA ARG A 150 60.81 21.88 -25.59
C ARG A 150 61.41 21.84 -24.17
N ARG A 151 62.14 20.73 -23.97
CA ARG A 151 63.33 20.56 -23.11
C ARG A 151 64.20 21.81 -22.94
N ARG A 152 64.62 22.05 -21.70
CA ARG A 152 65.98 22.39 -21.17
C ARG A 152 65.79 22.49 -19.65
N ARG A 153 66.66 22.01 -18.75
CA ARG A 153 68.01 21.48 -18.80
C ARG A 153 68.19 20.62 -17.54
#